data_AF-A0A093P3F6-F1
#
_entry.id   AF-A0A093P3F6-F1
#
_cell.length_a   1.000
_cell.length_b   1.000
_cell.length_c   1.000
_cell.angle_alpha   90.00
_cell.angle_beta   90.00
_cell.angle_gamma   90.00
#
_symmetry.space_group_name_H-M   'P 1'
#
loop_
_entity.id
_entity.type
_entity.pdbx_description
1 polymer ?
#
loop_
_entity_poly.entity_id
_entity_poly.type
_entity_poly.pdbx_seq_one_letter_code
_entity_poly.pdbx_strand_id
1 'polypeptide(L)'
;QAALGALHLSLEIVGAFHDVVSYLLAFAQLGNSPNCFCALNPEPLTPDWGGTDRIGTELQEIQKMIDSLQNPLDPSEVAQLLAVHREVIFLQFDAAIRHRLWETFLSSGNVSAYQSVTDRIYHVLPSLSNSAIQSAFASQLRLPRLLDPQSCTTLMHFPWRTFLMDGGLFPVSINNTININYNMQLCLCCLRDADRRVAHGELVAMQFLMEDVLQNSYGCAVEDHADCRASLAKSKQQNLAETGHSSANWLQNSKKTSKLLLRHHDPVISCSLLRSFLILWKQLEVLKAEWGRLKLRTEDINTVPLYKEFCEQYGADILYPAMKAIVRQTGTEEGFGEPVTSTQHVLPPRGASEIEMKVYQ
;
A
#
# COMPACT_ATOMS: atom_id res chain seq x y z
N GLN A 1 -10.74 6.35 -37.19
CA GLN A 1 -9.61 6.62 -36.26
C GLN A 1 -10.09 7.37 -35.01
N ALA A 2 -10.79 8.51 -35.14
CA ALA A 2 -11.36 9.23 -33.99
C ALA A 2 -12.34 8.41 -33.13
N ALA A 3 -13.27 7.67 -33.76
CA ALA A 3 -14.22 6.80 -33.02
C ALA A 3 -13.53 5.66 -32.26
N LEU A 4 -12.43 5.13 -32.80
CA LEU A 4 -11.63 4.09 -32.15
C LEU A 4 -10.88 4.66 -30.94
N GLY A 5 -10.27 5.85 -31.08
CA GLY A 5 -9.62 6.55 -29.96
C GLY A 5 -10.61 6.90 -28.85
N ALA A 6 -11.81 7.40 -29.21
CA ALA A 6 -12.86 7.69 -28.25
C ALA A 6 -13.34 6.43 -27.51
N LEU A 7 -13.52 5.30 -28.22
CA LEU A 7 -13.87 4.03 -27.61
C LEU A 7 -12.76 3.54 -26.65
N HIS A 8 -11.50 3.65 -27.05
CA HIS A 8 -10.36 3.24 -26.23
C HIS A 8 -10.30 4.02 -24.91
N LEU A 9 -10.33 5.36 -25.00
CA LEU A 9 -10.34 6.23 -23.82
C LEU A 9 -11.57 6.00 -22.93
N SER A 10 -12.74 5.77 -23.53
CA SER A 10 -13.96 5.46 -22.77
C SER A 10 -13.81 4.14 -21.98
N LEU A 11 -13.21 3.11 -22.60
CA LEU A 11 -12.96 1.84 -21.93
C LEU A 11 -11.90 1.97 -20.83
N GLU A 12 -10.86 2.78 -21.03
CA GLU A 12 -9.85 3.05 -19.99
C GLU A 12 -10.46 3.75 -18.77
N ILE A 13 -11.25 4.81 -19.00
CA ILE A 13 -11.94 5.55 -17.92
C ILE A 13 -12.91 4.61 -17.18
N VAL A 14 -13.79 3.93 -17.91
CA VAL A 14 -14.81 3.05 -17.30
C VAL A 14 -14.16 1.88 -16.58
N GLY A 15 -13.12 1.27 -17.17
CA GLY A 15 -12.38 0.17 -16.55
C GLY A 15 -11.68 0.60 -15.26
N ALA A 16 -10.94 1.72 -15.30
CA ALA A 16 -10.25 2.23 -14.12
C ALA A 16 -11.23 2.63 -13.01
N PHE A 17 -12.31 3.34 -13.36
CA PHE A 17 -13.32 3.76 -12.40
C PHE A 17 -14.10 2.58 -11.81
N HIS A 18 -14.46 1.59 -12.64
CA HIS A 18 -15.10 0.35 -12.19
C HIS A 18 -14.25 -0.34 -11.12
N ASP A 19 -12.94 -0.45 -11.34
CA ASP A 19 -12.04 -1.10 -10.41
C ASP A 19 -11.88 -0.33 -9.10
N VAL A 20 -11.83 1.01 -9.16
CA VAL A 20 -11.82 1.87 -7.98
C VAL A 20 -13.11 1.70 -7.17
N VAL A 21 -14.27 1.77 -7.80
CA VAL A 21 -15.57 1.58 -7.13
C VAL A 21 -15.68 0.18 -6.53
N SER A 22 -15.26 -0.84 -7.29
CA SER A 22 -15.24 -2.24 -6.83
C SER A 22 -14.34 -2.42 -5.62
N TYR A 23 -13.18 -1.77 -5.59
CA TYR A 23 -12.28 -1.74 -4.44
C TYR A 23 -12.91 -1.07 -3.24
N LEU A 24 -13.53 0.10 -3.40
CA LEU A 24 -14.17 0.82 -2.29
C LEU A 24 -15.29 -0.02 -1.64
N LEU A 25 -16.12 -0.66 -2.47
CA LEU A 25 -17.16 -1.56 -2.01
C LEU A 25 -16.58 -2.79 -1.31
N ALA A 26 -15.58 -3.43 -1.92
CA ALA A 26 -14.91 -4.60 -1.37
C ALA A 26 -14.25 -4.27 -0.02
N PHE A 27 -13.57 -3.12 0.08
CA PHE A 27 -12.95 -2.64 1.31
C PHE A 27 -13.98 -2.49 2.42
N ALA A 28 -15.10 -1.82 2.16
CA ALA A 28 -16.16 -1.64 3.15
C ALA A 28 -16.73 -2.99 3.62
N GLN A 29 -16.79 -3.98 2.72
CA GLN A 29 -17.27 -5.32 3.04
C GLN A 29 -16.27 -6.18 3.83
N LEU A 30 -14.98 -5.82 3.89
CA LEU A 30 -14.00 -6.56 4.72
C LEU A 30 -14.35 -6.53 6.22
N GLY A 31 -15.13 -5.54 6.65
CA GLY A 31 -15.67 -5.46 8.01
C GLY A 31 -16.84 -6.40 8.30
N ASN A 32 -17.53 -6.90 7.27
CA ASN A 32 -18.69 -7.77 7.42
C ASN A 32 -18.25 -9.19 7.80
N SER A 33 -19.14 -10.02 8.36
CA SER A 33 -18.77 -11.36 8.82
C SER A 33 -18.21 -12.24 7.70
N PRO A 34 -17.09 -12.98 7.91
CA PRO A 34 -16.44 -13.78 6.87
C PRO A 34 -17.29 -14.99 6.40
N ASN A 35 -18.42 -15.25 7.04
CA ASN A 35 -19.31 -16.37 6.69
C ASN A 35 -20.14 -16.12 5.42
N CYS A 36 -20.08 -14.94 4.81
CA CYS A 36 -20.98 -14.56 3.73
C CYS A 36 -20.28 -14.46 2.37
N PHE A 37 -19.84 -15.58 1.81
CA PHE A 37 -19.79 -15.72 0.34
C PHE A 37 -21.22 -15.85 -0.26
N CYS A 38 -22.26 -15.79 0.59
CA CYS A 38 -23.66 -15.90 0.18
C CYS A 38 -24.19 -14.57 -0.36
N ALA A 39 -24.22 -14.45 -1.70
CA ALA A 39 -24.76 -13.31 -2.43
C ALA A 39 -26.28 -13.06 -2.25
N LEU A 40 -26.98 -13.90 -1.47
CA LEU A 40 -28.45 -13.89 -1.41
C LEU A 40 -29.03 -12.87 -0.43
N ASN A 41 -28.23 -12.35 0.52
CA ASN A 41 -28.59 -11.22 1.39
C ASN A 41 -27.33 -10.46 1.80
N PRO A 42 -26.98 -9.33 1.16
CA PRO A 42 -25.81 -8.56 1.54
C PRO A 42 -26.01 -8.02 2.97
N GLU A 43 -25.09 -8.37 3.88
CA GLU A 43 -25.06 -7.75 5.20
C GLU A 43 -24.88 -6.23 5.05
N PRO A 44 -25.56 -5.42 5.88
CA PRO A 44 -25.33 -3.98 5.92
C PRO A 44 -23.84 -3.69 6.12
N LEU A 45 -23.31 -2.71 5.36
CA LEU A 45 -21.90 -2.34 5.48
C LEU A 45 -21.61 -1.83 6.89
N THR A 46 -20.63 -2.46 7.54
CA THR A 46 -20.23 -2.08 8.88
C THR A 46 -19.48 -0.73 8.88
N PRO A 47 -19.68 0.12 9.90
CA PRO A 47 -18.98 1.40 9.99
C PRO A 47 -17.49 1.23 10.29
N ASP A 48 -17.06 0.08 10.86
CA ASP A 48 -15.67 -0.16 11.29
C ASP A 48 -14.65 -0.02 10.15
N TRP A 49 -15.05 -0.37 8.93
CA TRP A 49 -14.23 -0.25 7.71
C TRP A 49 -14.65 0.95 6.83
N GLY A 50 -15.43 1.86 7.41
CA GLY A 50 -15.88 3.13 6.81
C GLY A 50 -17.32 3.12 6.28
N GLY A 51 -17.91 1.94 6.05
CA GLY A 51 -19.29 1.81 5.59
C GLY A 51 -19.61 2.58 4.30
N THR A 52 -20.87 2.97 4.13
CA THR A 52 -21.33 3.78 2.99
C THR A 52 -20.77 5.20 2.99
N ASP A 53 -20.56 5.77 4.18
CA ASP A 53 -20.10 7.15 4.34
C ASP A 53 -18.71 7.33 3.71
N ARG A 54 -17.82 6.36 3.93
CA ARG A 54 -16.50 6.33 3.31
C ARG A 54 -16.59 6.29 1.79
N ILE A 55 -17.42 5.42 1.23
CA ILE A 55 -17.57 5.32 -0.23
C ILE A 55 -17.97 6.67 -0.80
N GLY A 56 -18.94 7.34 -0.17
CA GLY A 56 -19.36 8.69 -0.54
C GLY A 56 -18.22 9.71 -0.47
N THR A 57 -17.43 9.71 0.61
CA THR A 57 -16.30 10.64 0.74
C THR A 57 -15.21 10.37 -0.30
N GLU A 58 -14.81 9.12 -0.52
CA GLU A 58 -13.75 8.79 -1.49
C GLU A 58 -14.15 9.19 -2.91
N LEU A 59 -15.42 8.95 -3.30
CA LEU A 59 -15.92 9.38 -4.61
C LEU A 59 -15.95 10.90 -4.75
N GLN A 60 -16.30 11.63 -3.69
CA GLN A 60 -16.21 13.09 -3.69
C GLN A 60 -14.78 13.58 -3.82
N GLU A 61 -13.81 12.91 -3.18
CA GLU A 61 -12.40 13.27 -3.32
C GLU A 61 -11.86 12.95 -4.72
N ILE A 62 -12.28 11.83 -5.34
CA ILE A 62 -11.95 11.53 -6.74
C ILE A 62 -12.52 12.59 -7.68
N GLN A 63 -13.77 13.01 -7.47
CA GLN A 63 -14.36 14.11 -8.24
C GLN A 63 -13.54 15.39 -8.10
N LYS A 64 -13.14 15.76 -6.89
CA LYS A 64 -12.28 16.95 -6.67
C LYS A 64 -10.93 16.82 -7.35
N MET A 65 -10.31 15.64 -7.36
CA MET A 65 -9.07 15.41 -8.10
C MET A 65 -9.29 15.62 -9.60
N ILE A 66 -10.37 15.09 -10.18
CA ILE A 66 -10.72 15.31 -11.59
C ILE A 66 -10.93 16.80 -11.87
N ASP A 67 -11.70 17.49 -11.03
CA ASP A 67 -11.99 18.92 -11.19
C ASP A 67 -10.73 19.81 -11.08
N SER A 68 -9.68 19.31 -10.40
CA SER A 68 -8.40 19.99 -10.22
C SER A 68 -7.36 19.70 -11.32
N LEU A 69 -7.69 18.85 -12.30
CA LEU A 69 -6.82 18.62 -13.46
C LEU A 69 -6.59 19.91 -14.26
N GLN A 70 -5.52 19.94 -15.05
CA GLN A 70 -5.23 21.06 -15.95
C GLN A 70 -6.35 21.23 -16.98
N ASN A 71 -6.86 20.10 -17.51
CA ASN A 71 -8.05 20.07 -18.34
C ASN A 71 -9.00 18.93 -17.93
N PRO A 72 -9.98 19.19 -17.03
CA PRO A 72 -10.97 18.18 -16.61
C PRO A 72 -11.88 17.67 -17.74
N LEU A 73 -11.92 18.37 -18.88
CA LEU A 73 -12.70 17.97 -20.05
C LEU A 73 -11.89 17.11 -21.04
N ASP A 74 -10.58 16.95 -20.83
CA ASP A 74 -9.76 16.04 -21.63
C ASP A 74 -9.91 14.60 -21.12
N PRO A 75 -10.54 13.68 -21.88
CA PRO A 75 -10.68 12.30 -21.46
C PRO A 75 -9.33 11.59 -21.26
N SER A 76 -8.24 12.04 -21.91
CA SER A 76 -6.92 11.46 -21.72
C SER A 76 -6.36 11.76 -20.32
N GLU A 77 -6.50 12.99 -19.83
CA GLU A 77 -6.05 13.37 -18.48
C GLU A 77 -6.86 12.63 -17.40
N VAL A 78 -8.19 12.52 -17.60
CA VAL A 78 -9.08 11.79 -16.68
C VAL A 78 -8.74 10.29 -16.68
N ALA A 79 -8.51 9.69 -17.84
CA ALA A 79 -8.09 8.29 -17.95
C ALA A 79 -6.77 8.04 -17.21
N GLN A 80 -5.78 8.91 -17.41
CA GLN A 80 -4.47 8.81 -16.75
C GLN A 80 -4.59 8.94 -15.23
N LEU A 81 -5.34 9.93 -14.74
CA LEU A 81 -5.56 10.12 -13.30
C LEU A 81 -6.19 8.88 -12.67
N LEU A 82 -7.28 8.38 -13.25
CA LEU A 82 -8.01 7.22 -12.72
C LEU A 82 -7.17 5.95 -12.78
N ALA A 83 -6.40 5.74 -13.84
CA ALA A 83 -5.51 4.59 -13.98
C ALA A 83 -4.41 4.60 -12.91
N VAL A 84 -3.73 5.73 -12.72
CA VAL A 84 -2.68 5.84 -11.67
C VAL A 84 -3.29 5.75 -10.28
N HIS A 85 -4.44 6.38 -10.03
CA HIS A 85 -5.12 6.29 -8.74
C HIS A 85 -5.52 4.85 -8.40
N ARG A 86 -6.07 4.12 -9.37
CA ARG A 86 -6.36 2.68 -9.26
C ARG A 86 -5.11 1.88 -8.89
N GLU A 87 -3.97 2.15 -9.52
CA GLU A 87 -2.73 1.46 -9.18
C GLU A 87 -2.26 1.77 -7.76
N VAL A 88 -2.39 3.02 -7.30
CA VAL A 88 -2.02 3.43 -5.94
C VAL A 88 -2.82 2.66 -4.89
N ILE A 89 -4.15 2.59 -5.02
CA ILE A 89 -4.99 1.89 -4.04
C ILE A 89 -4.72 0.38 -3.99
N PHE A 90 -4.41 -0.23 -5.14
CA PHE A 90 -4.03 -1.65 -5.22
C PHE A 90 -2.66 -1.90 -4.60
N LEU A 91 -1.66 -1.08 -4.93
CA LEU A 91 -0.33 -1.15 -4.35
C LEU A 91 -0.34 -0.94 -2.84
N GLN A 92 -1.15 -0.01 -2.34
CA GLN A 92 -1.33 0.21 -0.90
C GLN A 92 -1.85 -1.05 -0.22
N PHE A 93 -2.87 -1.69 -0.80
CA PHE A 93 -3.43 -2.92 -0.27
C PHE A 93 -2.41 -4.08 -0.31
N ASP A 94 -1.74 -4.30 -1.45
CA ASP A 94 -0.68 -5.31 -1.57
C ASP A 94 0.44 -5.10 -0.56
N ALA A 95 0.93 -3.87 -0.42
CA ALA A 95 1.98 -3.53 0.53
C ALA A 95 1.57 -3.79 1.98
N ALA A 96 0.37 -3.37 2.37
CA ALA A 96 -0.15 -3.59 3.72
C ALA A 96 -0.37 -5.08 4.01
N ILE A 97 -0.97 -5.84 3.09
CA ILE A 97 -1.30 -7.25 3.33
C ILE A 97 -0.06 -8.15 3.22
N ARG A 98 0.77 -7.99 2.19
CA ARG A 98 1.90 -8.89 1.93
C ARG A 98 3.06 -8.69 2.89
N HIS A 99 3.36 -7.44 3.24
CA HIS A 99 4.60 -7.10 3.92
C HIS A 99 4.34 -6.63 5.36
N ARG A 100 3.42 -5.69 5.58
CA ARG A 100 3.15 -5.17 6.94
C ARG A 100 2.42 -6.18 7.81
N LEU A 101 1.30 -6.71 7.34
CA LEU A 101 0.43 -7.58 8.14
C LEU A 101 1.10 -8.90 8.54
N TRP A 102 1.91 -9.45 7.64
CA TRP A 102 2.77 -10.60 7.94
C TRP A 102 3.68 -10.30 9.13
N GLU A 103 4.47 -9.23 9.04
CA GLU A 103 5.41 -8.84 10.09
C GLU A 103 4.71 -8.61 11.43
N THR A 104 3.54 -7.98 11.42
CA THR A 104 2.75 -7.73 12.63
C THR A 104 2.28 -9.03 13.29
N PHE A 105 1.84 -10.03 12.51
CA PHE A 105 1.44 -11.32 13.07
C PHE A 105 2.61 -12.15 13.61
N LEU A 106 3.76 -12.15 12.93
CA LEU A 106 4.95 -12.82 13.47
C LEU A 106 5.49 -12.12 14.72
N SER A 107 5.52 -10.79 14.72
CA SER A 107 5.95 -9.96 15.87
C SER A 107 5.08 -10.20 17.11
N SER A 108 3.76 -10.30 16.91
CA SER A 108 2.80 -10.56 18.00
C SER A 108 2.71 -12.04 18.40
N GLY A 109 3.38 -12.95 17.68
CA GLY A 109 3.32 -14.38 17.92
C GLY A 109 2.03 -15.05 17.44
N ASN A 110 1.21 -14.37 16.64
CA ASN A 110 -0.05 -14.89 16.10
C ASN A 110 0.18 -15.74 14.84
N VAL A 111 0.78 -16.91 15.04
CA VAL A 111 1.15 -17.84 13.97
C VAL A 111 -0.06 -18.32 13.16
N SER A 112 -1.22 -18.50 13.80
CA SER A 112 -2.44 -18.94 13.12
C SER A 112 -2.94 -17.91 12.10
N ALA A 113 -3.00 -16.63 12.48
CA ALA A 113 -3.37 -15.56 11.57
C ALA A 113 -2.34 -15.38 10.45
N TYR A 114 -1.05 -15.47 10.81
CA TYR A 114 0.05 -15.43 9.84
C TYR A 114 -0.09 -16.51 8.75
N GLN A 115 -0.29 -17.78 9.14
CA GLN A 115 -0.46 -18.89 8.20
C GLN A 115 -1.70 -18.69 7.31
N SER A 116 -2.83 -18.30 7.93
CA SER A 116 -4.08 -18.07 7.20
C SER A 116 -3.95 -17.02 6.09
N VAL A 117 -3.20 -15.94 6.34
CA VAL A 117 -2.94 -14.91 5.32
C VAL A 117 -1.95 -15.41 4.29
N THR A 118 -0.83 -16.00 4.71
CA THR A 118 0.29 -16.39 3.84
C THR A 118 -0.13 -17.40 2.77
N ASP A 119 -0.90 -18.42 3.14
CA ASP A 119 -1.37 -19.46 2.21
C ASP A 119 -2.26 -18.89 1.09
N ARG A 120 -2.93 -17.76 1.35
CA ARG A 120 -3.93 -17.19 0.45
C ARG A 120 -3.35 -16.10 -0.44
N ILE A 121 -2.55 -15.20 0.14
CA ILE A 121 -2.02 -14.02 -0.57
C ILE A 121 -1.18 -14.38 -1.79
N TYR A 122 -0.52 -15.55 -1.80
CA TYR A 122 0.27 -15.99 -2.93
C TYR A 122 -0.55 -16.11 -4.22
N HIS A 123 -1.82 -16.51 -4.10
CA HIS A 123 -2.69 -16.77 -5.24
C HIS A 123 -3.59 -15.57 -5.60
N VAL A 124 -4.04 -14.81 -4.61
CA VAL A 124 -5.10 -13.80 -4.81
C VAL A 124 -4.55 -12.39 -5.02
N LEU A 125 -3.45 -12.08 -4.32
CA LEU A 125 -2.91 -10.73 -4.27
C LEU A 125 -2.21 -10.27 -5.56
N PRO A 126 -1.66 -11.15 -6.43
CA PRO A 126 -1.12 -10.70 -7.72
C PRO A 126 -2.12 -9.92 -8.57
N SER A 127 -3.42 -10.23 -8.47
CA SER A 127 -4.48 -9.52 -9.20
C SER A 127 -4.80 -8.12 -8.67
N LEU A 128 -4.34 -7.80 -7.45
CA LEU A 128 -4.53 -6.52 -6.77
C LEU A 128 -3.19 -5.81 -6.54
N SER A 129 -2.22 -6.04 -7.44
CA SER A 129 -0.82 -5.62 -7.28
C SER A 129 -0.24 -5.24 -8.64
N ASN A 130 0.94 -4.62 -8.65
CA ASN A 130 1.78 -4.52 -9.86
C ASN A 130 2.53 -5.83 -10.16
N SER A 131 2.23 -6.91 -9.42
CA SER A 131 2.82 -8.22 -9.66
C SER A 131 2.25 -8.79 -10.94
N ALA A 132 3.10 -8.98 -11.93
CA ALA A 132 2.70 -9.59 -13.18
C ALA A 132 2.06 -10.99 -12.97
N ILE A 133 0.91 -11.19 -13.62
CA ILE A 133 0.22 -12.48 -13.66
C ILE A 133 0.98 -13.35 -14.66
N GLN A 134 1.61 -14.41 -14.18
CA GLN A 134 2.38 -15.30 -15.04
C GLN A 134 1.48 -15.91 -16.10
N SER A 135 1.77 -15.62 -17.38
CA SER A 135 1.26 -16.43 -18.49
C SER A 135 1.67 -17.89 -18.30
N ALA A 136 0.90 -18.84 -18.83
CA ALA A 136 1.31 -20.25 -18.90
C ALA A 136 2.72 -20.41 -19.52
N PHE A 137 3.07 -19.49 -20.43
CA PHE A 137 4.37 -19.42 -21.10
C PHE A 137 5.45 -18.66 -20.30
N ALA A 138 5.06 -17.84 -19.32
CA ALA A 138 5.99 -17.07 -18.48
C ALA A 138 6.75 -17.93 -17.46
N SER A 139 6.29 -19.17 -17.22
CA SER A 139 6.95 -20.14 -16.32
C SER A 139 8.42 -20.40 -16.71
N GLN A 140 8.75 -20.32 -18.01
CA GLN A 140 10.09 -20.55 -18.56
C GLN A 140 10.93 -19.26 -18.66
N LEU A 141 10.31 -18.08 -18.54
CA LEU A 141 10.94 -16.78 -18.83
C LEU A 141 10.63 -15.75 -17.73
N ARG A 142 10.93 -16.10 -16.48
CA ARG A 142 10.64 -15.23 -15.33
C ARG A 142 11.43 -13.93 -15.38
N LEU A 143 10.73 -12.83 -15.12
CA LEU A 143 11.36 -11.56 -14.79
C LEU A 143 11.90 -11.63 -13.35
N PRO A 144 13.11 -11.11 -13.06
CA PRO A 144 13.58 -10.97 -11.68
C PRO A 144 12.53 -10.24 -10.81
N ARG A 145 12.23 -10.78 -9.62
CA ARG A 145 11.14 -10.30 -8.73
C ARG A 145 11.24 -8.83 -8.34
N LEU A 146 12.43 -8.24 -8.41
CA LEU A 146 12.70 -6.85 -8.05
C LEU A 146 12.37 -5.87 -9.19
N LEU A 147 12.20 -6.34 -10.43
CA LEU A 147 11.92 -5.46 -11.54
C LEU A 147 10.41 -5.24 -11.66
N ASP A 148 10.02 -3.97 -11.81
CA ASP A 148 8.65 -3.61 -12.13
C ASP A 148 8.37 -3.96 -13.60
N PRO A 149 7.42 -4.87 -13.90
CA PRO A 149 7.11 -5.26 -15.27
C PRO A 149 6.70 -4.06 -16.13
N GLN A 150 6.06 -3.06 -15.53
CA GLN A 150 5.53 -1.87 -16.20
C GLN A 150 6.56 -0.73 -16.36
N SER A 151 7.78 -0.92 -15.85
CA SER A 151 8.84 0.09 -16.00
C SER A 151 9.38 0.12 -17.43
N CYS A 152 9.53 1.33 -17.98
CA CYS A 152 10.15 1.56 -19.29
C CYS A 152 11.53 0.90 -19.40
N THR A 153 12.36 1.01 -18.34
CA THR A 153 13.69 0.40 -18.29
C THR A 153 13.61 -1.12 -18.37
N THR A 154 12.66 -1.72 -17.66
CA THR A 154 12.47 -3.18 -17.66
C THR A 154 11.96 -3.68 -19.01
N LEU A 155 11.03 -2.96 -19.62
CA LEU A 155 10.53 -3.25 -20.97
C LEU A 155 11.65 -3.16 -22.03
N MET A 156 12.56 -2.18 -21.90
CA MET A 156 13.72 -2.06 -22.78
C MET A 156 14.72 -3.20 -22.63
N HIS A 157 15.00 -3.64 -21.40
CA HIS A 157 16.01 -4.69 -21.15
C HIS A 157 15.46 -6.12 -21.28
N PHE A 158 14.17 -6.34 -21.00
CA PHE A 158 13.54 -7.65 -20.97
C PHE A 158 12.19 -7.68 -21.72
N PRO A 159 12.12 -7.23 -22.99
CA PRO A 159 10.85 -6.97 -23.68
C PRO A 159 9.92 -8.19 -23.73
N TRP A 160 10.46 -9.36 -24.09
CA TRP A 160 9.68 -10.60 -24.17
C TRP A 160 9.24 -11.12 -22.81
N ARG A 161 10.04 -10.89 -21.76
CA ARG A 161 9.65 -11.29 -20.39
C ARG A 161 8.55 -10.38 -19.88
N THR A 162 8.70 -9.06 -20.05
CA THR A 162 7.67 -8.08 -19.71
C THR A 162 6.36 -8.36 -20.44
N PHE A 163 6.41 -8.59 -21.76
CA PHE A 163 5.24 -8.92 -22.57
C PHE A 163 4.48 -10.16 -22.07
N LEU A 164 5.20 -11.26 -21.77
CA LEU A 164 4.60 -12.50 -21.25
C LEU A 164 4.08 -12.36 -19.81
N MET A 165 4.59 -11.40 -19.07
CA MET A 165 4.23 -11.11 -17.69
C MET A 165 3.02 -10.16 -17.60
N ASP A 166 2.79 -9.34 -18.62
CA ASP A 166 1.71 -8.36 -18.68
C ASP A 166 0.48 -8.83 -19.49
N GLY A 167 0.65 -9.77 -20.42
CA GLY A 167 -0.42 -10.26 -21.29
C GLY A 167 -1.47 -11.19 -20.65
N GLY A 168 -1.45 -11.38 -19.32
CA GLY A 168 -2.31 -12.35 -18.63
C GLY A 168 -1.99 -13.82 -18.94
N LEU A 169 -2.87 -14.74 -18.54
CA LEU A 169 -2.68 -16.19 -18.73
C LEU A 169 -2.43 -16.57 -20.21
N PHE A 170 -3.13 -15.89 -21.12
CA PHE A 170 -2.96 -16.00 -22.56
C PHE A 170 -2.75 -14.60 -23.16
N PRO A 171 -1.72 -14.36 -24.00
CA PRO A 171 -1.37 -13.02 -24.53
C PRO A 171 -2.46 -12.28 -25.33
N VAL A 172 -3.63 -12.90 -25.53
CA VAL A 172 -4.78 -12.38 -26.28
C VAL A 172 -6.06 -12.38 -25.40
N SER A 173 -5.97 -12.75 -24.12
CA SER A 173 -7.11 -12.68 -23.21
C SER A 173 -7.21 -11.27 -22.62
N ILE A 174 -8.28 -10.55 -22.94
CA ILE A 174 -8.70 -9.38 -22.17
C ILE A 174 -9.19 -9.92 -20.82
N ASN A 175 -8.34 -9.90 -19.79
CA ASN A 175 -8.67 -10.42 -18.47
C ASN A 175 -9.58 -9.43 -17.71
N ASN A 176 -10.78 -9.18 -18.23
CA ASN A 176 -11.66 -8.11 -17.77
C ASN A 176 -12.58 -8.50 -16.61
N THR A 177 -12.19 -9.47 -15.79
CA THR A 177 -12.99 -9.84 -14.61
C THR A 177 -12.08 -10.17 -13.43
N ILE A 178 -11.22 -9.23 -13.04
CA ILE A 178 -10.62 -9.29 -11.71
C ILE A 178 -11.78 -9.17 -10.72
N ASN A 179 -12.10 -10.27 -10.05
CA ASN A 179 -13.08 -10.23 -8.97
C ASN A 179 -12.40 -9.63 -7.73
N ILE A 180 -12.24 -8.30 -7.75
CA ILE A 180 -11.56 -7.51 -6.72
C ILE A 180 -12.12 -7.85 -5.34
N ASN A 181 -13.44 -7.93 -5.26
CA ASN A 181 -14.16 -8.30 -4.06
C ASN A 181 -13.71 -9.66 -3.50
N TYR A 182 -13.83 -10.69 -4.32
CA TYR A 182 -13.44 -12.04 -3.95
C TYR A 182 -11.96 -12.11 -3.52
N ASN A 183 -11.06 -11.46 -4.26
CA ASN A 183 -9.64 -11.47 -3.95
C ASN A 183 -9.32 -10.77 -2.63
N MET A 184 -9.92 -9.59 -2.38
CA MET A 184 -9.75 -8.88 -1.12
C MET A 184 -10.33 -9.67 0.06
N GLN A 185 -11.53 -10.24 -0.09
CA GLN A 185 -12.13 -11.06 0.96
C GLN A 185 -11.29 -12.32 1.24
N LEU A 186 -10.79 -12.99 0.20
CA LEU A 186 -9.99 -14.20 0.34
C LEU A 186 -8.65 -13.91 1.04
N CYS A 187 -8.06 -12.72 0.89
CA CYS A 187 -6.87 -12.31 1.66
C CYS A 187 -7.08 -12.36 3.17
N LEU A 188 -8.27 -11.97 3.64
CA LEU A 188 -8.56 -11.77 5.08
C LEU A 188 -9.56 -12.79 5.63
N CYS A 189 -10.03 -13.72 4.81
CA CYS A 189 -10.96 -14.75 5.26
C CYS A 189 -10.29 -15.64 6.33
N CYS A 190 -11.12 -16.21 7.21
CA CYS A 190 -10.68 -17.00 8.37
C CYS A 190 -9.88 -16.22 9.44
N LEU A 191 -9.64 -14.92 9.26
CA LEU A 191 -9.18 -14.07 10.36
C LEU A 191 -10.31 -13.82 11.36
N ARG A 192 -9.98 -13.84 12.65
CA ARG A 192 -10.90 -13.44 13.71
C ARG A 192 -11.09 -11.93 13.66
N ASP A 193 -12.18 -11.43 14.24
CA ASP A 193 -12.48 -9.98 14.27
C ASP A 193 -11.34 -9.14 14.83
N ALA A 194 -10.64 -9.65 15.85
CA ALA A 194 -9.46 -8.98 16.41
C ALA A 194 -8.31 -8.88 15.39
N ASP A 195 -8.05 -9.94 14.63
CA ASP A 195 -6.97 -10.00 13.65
C ASP A 195 -7.32 -9.16 12.40
N ARG A 196 -8.61 -9.06 12.07
CA ARG A 196 -9.10 -8.15 11.01
C ARG A 196 -8.91 -6.68 11.39
N ARG A 197 -9.12 -6.32 12.66
CA ARG A 197 -8.79 -4.96 13.14
C ARG A 197 -7.31 -4.65 13.03
N VAL A 198 -6.43 -5.65 13.23
CA VAL A 198 -4.99 -5.50 12.96
C VAL A 198 -4.74 -5.23 11.48
N ALA A 199 -5.36 -6.02 10.58
CA ALA A 199 -5.26 -5.79 9.13
C ALA A 199 -5.74 -4.39 8.72
N HIS A 200 -6.86 -3.93 9.27
CA HIS A 200 -7.34 -2.56 9.08
C HIS A 200 -6.29 -1.54 9.55
N GLY A 201 -5.72 -1.74 10.74
CA GLY A 201 -4.66 -0.90 11.30
C GLY A 201 -3.43 -0.79 10.39
N GLU A 202 -2.98 -1.89 9.77
CA GLU A 202 -1.86 -1.86 8.82
C GLU A 202 -2.18 -1.12 7.52
N LEU A 203 -3.41 -1.22 7.03
CA LEU A 203 -3.88 -0.43 5.88
C LEU A 203 -3.91 1.07 6.21
N VAL A 204 -4.36 1.42 7.42
CA VAL A 204 -4.32 2.81 7.92
C VAL A 204 -2.87 3.30 8.06
N ALA A 205 -1.97 2.46 8.57
CA ALA A 205 -0.58 2.81 8.73
C ALA A 205 0.11 3.08 7.38
N MET A 206 -0.19 2.27 6.36
CA MET A 206 0.31 2.53 5.00
C MET A 206 -0.24 3.86 4.45
N GLN A 207 -1.50 4.20 4.73
CA GLN A 207 -2.06 5.50 4.36
C GLN A 207 -1.27 6.65 4.98
N PHE A 208 -0.90 6.56 6.26
CA PHE A 208 -0.12 7.60 6.93
C PHE A 208 1.28 7.77 6.32
N LEU A 209 1.92 6.68 5.91
CA LEU A 209 3.20 6.77 5.20
C LEU A 209 3.04 7.52 3.87
N MET A 210 1.99 7.21 3.13
CA MET A 210 1.68 7.92 1.87
C MET A 210 1.39 9.41 2.11
N GLU A 211 0.67 9.76 3.17
CA GLU A 211 0.45 11.16 3.56
C GLU A 211 1.77 11.90 3.88
N ASP A 212 2.69 11.24 4.59
CA ASP A 212 4.00 11.80 4.94
C ASP A 212 4.87 12.02 3.68
N VAL A 213 4.82 11.12 2.69
CA VAL A 213 5.48 11.32 1.37
C VAL A 213 4.97 12.60 0.69
N LEU A 214 3.64 12.79 0.66
CA LEU A 214 3.03 13.96 0.05
C LEU A 214 3.37 15.26 0.80
N GLN A 215 3.51 15.20 2.13
CA GLN A 215 3.89 16.37 2.93
C GLN A 215 5.36 16.75 2.74
N ASN A 216 6.27 15.76 2.74
CA ASN A 216 7.70 16.00 2.68
C ASN A 216 8.19 16.43 1.28
N SER A 217 7.51 16.02 0.21
CA SER A 217 7.88 16.38 -1.16
C SER A 217 7.65 17.86 -1.50
N TYR A 218 6.85 18.59 -0.73
CA TYR A 218 6.50 20.00 -1.00
C TYR A 218 6.93 20.99 0.10
N GLY A 219 7.69 20.54 1.10
CA GLY A 219 8.19 21.36 2.21
C GLY A 219 9.18 22.47 1.85
N CYS A 220 9.37 22.81 0.56
CA CYS A 220 10.26 23.88 0.10
C CYS A 220 9.53 25.14 -0.41
N ALA A 221 8.18 25.15 -0.45
CA ALA A 221 7.41 26.32 -0.89
C ALA A 221 6.48 26.87 0.21
N VAL A 222 6.99 27.91 0.89
CA VAL A 222 6.31 29.06 1.52
C VAL A 222 4.96 28.84 2.26
N GLU A 223 5.03 29.10 3.58
CA GLU A 223 3.98 29.59 4.50
C GLU A 223 2.63 28.84 4.57
N ASP A 224 2.50 27.92 5.54
CA ASP A 224 1.43 27.94 6.57
C ASP A 224 1.72 26.90 7.68
N HIS A 225 2.89 27.02 8.32
CA HIS A 225 3.48 25.95 9.15
C HIS A 225 2.87 25.80 10.56
N ALA A 226 1.97 26.70 10.98
CA ALA A 226 1.47 26.73 12.36
C ALA A 226 0.36 25.69 12.61
N ASP A 227 -0.59 25.53 11.69
CA ASP A 227 -1.81 24.77 11.95
C ASP A 227 -1.66 23.25 11.76
N CYS A 228 -0.81 22.82 10.83
CA CYS A 228 -0.60 21.39 10.56
C CYS A 228 0.23 20.68 11.64
N ARG A 229 1.26 21.36 12.18
CA ARG A 229 2.17 20.78 13.19
C ARG A 229 1.47 20.62 14.55
N ALA A 230 0.56 21.54 14.89
CA ALA A 230 -0.24 21.47 16.12
C ALA A 230 -1.30 20.34 16.07
N SER A 231 -1.87 20.07 14.90
CA SER A 231 -2.84 18.98 14.69
C SER A 231 -2.18 17.59 14.78
N LEU A 232 -0.98 17.43 14.24
CA LEU A 232 -0.22 16.17 14.30
C LEU A 232 0.25 15.84 15.72
N ALA A 233 0.69 16.85 16.50
CA ALA A 233 1.09 16.68 17.89
C ALA A 233 -0.10 16.21 18.77
N LYS A 234 -1.30 16.78 18.56
CA LYS A 234 -2.53 16.35 19.24
C LYS A 234 -2.95 14.93 18.85
N SER A 235 -2.85 14.57 17.57
CA SER A 235 -3.16 13.23 17.04
C SER A 235 -2.21 12.15 17.61
N LYS A 236 -0.89 12.40 17.66
CA LYS A 236 0.08 11.47 18.26
C LYS A 236 -0.18 11.22 19.76
N GLN A 237 -0.74 12.20 20.47
CA GLN A 237 -1.01 12.11 21.90
C GLN A 237 -2.37 11.45 22.22
N GLN A 238 -3.38 11.62 21.34
CA GLN A 238 -4.69 10.98 21.50
C GLN A 238 -4.68 9.48 21.12
N ASN A 239 -3.87 9.06 20.15
CA ASN A 239 -3.81 7.67 19.69
C ASN A 239 -3.17 6.70 20.71
N LEU A 240 -2.58 7.18 21.80
CA LEU A 240 -2.05 6.35 22.88
C LEU A 240 -3.10 6.04 23.97
N ALA A 241 -4.27 6.71 23.94
CA ALA A 241 -5.27 6.65 25.01
C ALA A 241 -6.65 6.07 24.61
N GLU A 242 -6.96 5.91 23.32
CA GLU A 242 -8.31 5.47 22.90
C GLU A 242 -8.29 4.19 22.04
N THR A 243 -8.64 3.05 22.66
CA THR A 243 -8.94 1.77 21.98
C THR A 243 -10.41 1.67 21.55
N GLY A 244 -11.03 2.79 21.17
CA GLY A 244 -12.40 2.81 20.66
C GLY A 244 -12.59 4.00 19.73
N HIS A 245 -13.30 3.80 18.61
CA HIS A 245 -13.52 4.75 17.49
C HIS A 245 -12.51 4.68 16.33
N SER A 246 -12.39 3.49 15.73
CA SER A 246 -11.52 3.25 14.55
C SER A 246 -12.03 3.86 13.23
N SER A 247 -13.34 4.09 13.07
CA SER A 247 -13.91 4.52 11.78
C SER A 247 -13.77 6.02 11.50
N ALA A 248 -13.91 6.86 12.54
CA ALA A 248 -13.81 8.31 12.43
C ALA A 248 -12.38 8.76 12.09
N ASN A 249 -11.36 8.06 12.58
CA ASN A 249 -9.97 8.40 12.35
C ASN A 249 -9.57 8.16 10.88
N TRP A 250 -9.98 7.05 10.26
CA TRP A 250 -9.66 6.79 8.85
C TRP A 250 -10.35 7.77 7.90
N LEU A 251 -11.63 8.07 8.13
CA LEU A 251 -12.39 9.05 7.32
C LEU A 251 -11.78 10.46 7.41
N GLN A 252 -11.24 10.83 8.58
CA GLN A 252 -10.50 12.09 8.73
C GLN A 252 -9.16 12.05 7.99
N ASN A 253 -8.51 10.88 7.91
CA ASN A 253 -7.23 10.72 7.23
C ASN A 253 -7.40 10.74 5.72
N SER A 254 -8.39 10.06 5.14
CA SER A 254 -8.60 10.16 3.69
C SER A 254 -8.88 11.59 3.25
N LYS A 255 -9.68 12.35 4.03
CA LYS A 255 -9.87 13.79 3.86
C LYS A 255 -8.59 14.62 4.01
N LYS A 256 -7.59 14.16 4.77
CA LYS A 256 -6.27 14.82 4.89
C LYS A 256 -5.37 14.47 3.72
N THR A 257 -5.27 13.19 3.36
CA THR A 257 -4.55 12.75 2.16
C THR A 257 -5.08 13.48 0.93
N SER A 258 -6.40 13.55 0.76
CA SER A 258 -7.00 14.21 -0.38
C SER A 258 -6.71 15.71 -0.40
N LYS A 259 -6.80 16.40 0.75
CA LYS A 259 -6.37 17.80 0.88
C LYS A 259 -4.91 17.99 0.51
N LEU A 260 -4.05 17.03 0.83
CA LEU A 260 -2.63 17.07 0.44
C LEU A 260 -2.46 16.83 -1.06
N LEU A 261 -3.18 15.88 -1.65
CA LEU A 261 -3.22 15.67 -3.10
C LEU A 261 -3.73 16.91 -3.85
N LEU A 262 -4.74 17.60 -3.30
CA LEU A 262 -5.31 18.86 -3.80
C LEU A 262 -4.39 20.08 -3.57
N ARG A 263 -3.53 20.04 -2.54
CA ARG A 263 -2.53 21.08 -2.27
C ARG A 263 -1.44 21.09 -3.35
N HIS A 264 -1.23 19.95 -3.99
CA HIS A 264 -0.31 19.80 -5.11
C HIS A 264 -1.02 20.22 -6.40
N HIS A 265 -0.38 21.08 -7.19
CA HIS A 265 -0.98 21.67 -8.40
C HIS A 265 -1.36 20.64 -9.49
N ASP A 266 -0.95 19.38 -9.35
CA ASP A 266 -1.31 18.30 -10.27
C ASP A 266 -1.57 16.98 -9.51
N PRO A 267 -2.83 16.48 -9.48
CA PRO A 267 -3.17 15.23 -8.81
C PRO A 267 -2.55 14.01 -9.51
N VAL A 268 -2.24 14.07 -10.81
CA VAL A 268 -1.57 13.00 -11.56
C VAL A 268 -0.13 12.84 -11.08
N ILE A 269 0.60 13.96 -10.90
CA ILE A 269 1.97 13.95 -10.37
C ILE A 269 1.98 13.35 -8.97
N SER A 270 1.02 13.77 -8.13
CA SER A 270 0.92 13.31 -6.74
C SER A 270 0.63 11.81 -6.65
N CYS A 271 -0.31 11.31 -7.45
CA CYS A 271 -0.59 9.87 -7.51
C CYS A 271 0.61 9.09 -8.10
N SER A 272 1.32 9.66 -9.08
CA SER A 272 2.52 9.04 -9.67
C SER A 272 3.68 8.96 -8.67
N LEU A 273 3.83 9.97 -7.81
CA LEU A 273 4.78 9.95 -6.69
C LEU A 273 4.45 8.83 -5.70
N LEU A 274 3.18 8.74 -5.29
CA LEU A 274 2.72 7.66 -4.39
C LEU A 274 2.93 6.27 -4.99
N ARG A 275 2.60 6.09 -6.27
CA ARG A 275 2.85 4.85 -7.02
C ARG A 275 4.33 4.49 -6.96
N SER A 276 5.21 5.43 -7.29
CA SER A 276 6.66 5.23 -7.28
C SER A 276 7.17 4.87 -5.89
N PHE A 277 6.71 5.58 -4.85
CA PHE A 277 7.01 5.27 -3.46
C PHE A 277 6.60 3.85 -3.08
N LEU A 278 5.37 3.43 -3.38
CA LEU A 278 4.87 2.10 -3.02
C LEU A 278 5.64 0.98 -3.75
N ILE A 279 6.01 1.19 -5.02
CA ILE A 279 6.85 0.25 -5.77
C ILE A 279 8.22 0.10 -5.12
N LEU A 280 8.90 1.22 -4.82
CA LEU A 280 10.20 1.21 -4.15
C LEU A 280 10.13 0.59 -2.76
N TRP A 281 9.09 0.93 -2.00
CA TRP A 281 8.84 0.38 -0.66
C TRP A 281 8.70 -1.14 -0.71
N LYS A 282 7.93 -1.66 -1.66
CA LYS A 282 7.76 -3.09 -1.88
C LYS A 282 9.07 -3.77 -2.30
N GLN A 283 9.84 -3.17 -3.20
CA GLN A 283 11.14 -3.68 -3.61
C GLN A 283 12.10 -3.78 -2.42
N LEU A 284 12.10 -2.78 -1.54
CA LEU A 284 12.88 -2.78 -0.30
C LEU A 284 12.45 -3.90 0.65
N GLU A 285 11.15 -4.14 0.83
CA GLU A 285 10.67 -5.26 1.67
C GLU A 285 11.04 -6.63 1.08
N VAL A 286 11.00 -6.79 -0.24
CA VAL A 286 11.47 -8.02 -0.91
C VAL A 286 12.98 -8.20 -0.67
N LEU A 287 13.77 -7.15 -0.81
CA LEU A 287 15.22 -7.18 -0.57
C LEU A 287 15.52 -7.52 0.90
N LYS A 288 14.82 -6.90 1.84
CA LYS A 288 14.91 -7.18 3.28
C LYS A 288 14.63 -8.64 3.59
N ALA A 289 13.58 -9.22 2.99
CA ALA A 289 13.25 -10.62 3.17
C ALA A 289 14.31 -11.57 2.58
N GLU A 290 14.85 -11.28 1.39
CA GLU A 290 15.95 -12.07 0.80
C GLU A 290 17.24 -11.96 1.62
N TRP A 291 17.58 -10.76 2.09
CA TRP A 291 18.71 -10.54 2.98
C TRP A 291 18.58 -11.40 4.24
N GLY A 292 17.40 -11.42 4.86
CA GLY A 292 17.11 -12.21 6.05
C GLY A 292 17.27 -13.71 5.81
N ARG A 293 16.72 -14.23 4.70
CA ARG A 293 16.88 -15.65 4.31
C ARG A 293 18.34 -16.05 4.15
N LEU A 294 19.13 -15.22 3.46
CA LEU A 294 20.55 -15.45 3.25
C LEU A 294 21.34 -15.39 4.56
N LYS A 295 21.03 -14.42 5.42
CA LYS A 295 21.73 -14.21 6.70
C LYS A 295 21.47 -15.36 7.68
N LEU A 296 20.21 -15.78 7.80
CA LEU A 296 19.79 -16.89 8.67
C LEU A 296 20.02 -18.28 8.07
N ARG A 297 20.36 -18.35 6.77
CA ARG A 297 20.51 -19.60 6.00
C ARG A 297 19.24 -20.47 6.04
N THR A 298 18.09 -19.82 5.91
CA THR A 298 16.78 -20.46 5.93
C THR A 298 16.05 -20.22 4.61
N GLU A 299 15.17 -21.14 4.24
CA GLU A 299 14.33 -20.99 3.05
C GLU A 299 13.23 -19.94 3.24
N ASP A 300 12.74 -19.78 4.48
CA ASP A 300 11.71 -18.81 4.81
C ASP A 300 11.75 -18.41 6.30
N ILE A 301 11.29 -17.19 6.60
CA ILE A 301 11.23 -16.61 7.95
C ILE A 301 9.78 -16.69 8.44
N ASN A 302 9.31 -17.91 8.68
CA ASN A 302 7.89 -18.21 8.90
C ASN A 302 7.56 -18.65 10.35
N THR A 303 8.54 -18.62 11.25
CA THR A 303 8.34 -18.94 12.67
C THR A 303 8.71 -17.74 13.53
N VAL A 304 8.07 -17.65 14.70
CA VAL A 304 8.35 -16.57 15.66
C VAL A 304 9.83 -16.54 16.06
N PRO A 305 10.50 -17.65 16.42
CA PRO A 305 11.92 -17.60 16.79
C PRO A 305 12.81 -17.10 15.65
N LEU A 306 12.59 -17.57 14.42
CA LEU A 306 13.35 -17.11 13.25
C LEU A 306 13.12 -15.62 12.97
N TYR A 307 11.89 -15.15 13.13
CA TYR A 307 11.57 -13.74 12.94
C TYR A 307 12.22 -12.86 14.02
N LYS A 308 12.29 -13.31 15.26
CA LYS A 308 13.01 -12.60 16.33
C LYS A 308 14.50 -12.47 16.00
N GLU A 309 15.13 -13.58 15.62
CA GLU A 309 16.54 -13.60 15.23
C GLU A 309 16.80 -12.71 14.00
N PHE A 310 15.89 -12.75 13.02
CA PHE A 310 15.91 -11.85 11.87
C PHE A 310 15.87 -10.37 12.30
N CYS A 311 14.94 -9.98 13.17
CA CYS A 311 14.82 -8.61 13.66
C CYS A 311 16.07 -8.15 14.40
N GLU A 312 16.67 -9.00 15.23
CA GLU A 312 17.91 -8.69 15.95
C GLU A 312 19.07 -8.43 14.99
N GLN A 313 19.24 -9.32 14.00
CA GLN A 313 20.33 -9.18 13.01
C GLN A 313 20.09 -7.99 12.08
N TYR A 314 18.88 -7.81 11.57
CA TYR A 314 18.53 -6.66 10.72
C TYR A 314 18.65 -5.34 11.49
N GLY A 315 18.28 -5.35 12.76
CA GLY A 315 18.48 -4.27 13.73
C GLY A 315 19.93 -3.83 13.82
N ALA A 316 20.83 -4.78 14.08
CA ALA A 316 22.25 -4.51 14.27
C ALA A 316 22.98 -4.13 12.98
N ASP A 317 22.70 -4.85 11.88
CA ASP A 317 23.50 -4.75 10.65
C ASP A 317 23.02 -3.66 9.68
N ILE A 318 21.72 -3.31 9.71
CA ILE A 318 21.10 -2.41 8.72
C ILE A 318 20.46 -1.20 9.40
N LEU A 319 19.51 -1.44 10.32
CA LEU A 319 18.72 -0.36 10.93
C LEU A 319 19.58 0.59 11.76
N TYR A 320 20.39 0.07 12.67
CA TYR A 320 21.20 0.90 13.56
C TYR A 320 22.23 1.76 12.81
N PRO A 321 22.98 1.22 11.83
CA PRO A 321 23.82 2.04 10.95
C PRO A 321 23.05 3.13 10.18
N ALA A 322 21.88 2.80 9.62
CA ALA A 322 21.03 3.77 8.91
C ALA A 322 20.57 4.91 9.83
N MET A 323 20.06 4.58 11.02
CA MET A 323 19.65 5.57 12.01
C MET A 323 20.82 6.45 12.46
N LYS A 324 22.01 5.87 12.68
CA LYS A 324 23.22 6.64 13.02
C LYS A 324 23.64 7.59 11.90
N ALA A 325 23.47 7.19 10.64
CA ALA A 325 23.75 8.06 9.50
C ALA A 325 22.77 9.25 9.43
N ILE A 326 21.48 9.01 9.70
CA ILE A 326 20.46 10.06 9.77
C ILE A 326 20.77 11.08 10.86
N VAL A 327 21.07 10.61 12.08
CA VAL A 327 21.40 11.48 13.23
C VAL A 327 22.61 12.36 12.94
N ARG A 328 23.62 11.81 12.25
CA ARG A 328 24.79 12.59 11.80
C ARG A 328 24.44 13.67 10.79
N GLN A 329 23.47 13.45 9.92
CA GLN A 329 23.02 14.47 8.96
C GLN A 329 22.09 15.51 9.58
N THR A 330 21.26 15.14 10.55
CA THR A 330 20.31 16.05 11.22
C THR A 330 20.93 16.82 12.41
N GLY A 331 22.20 16.59 12.74
CA GLY A 331 22.96 17.35 13.74
C GLY A 331 22.44 17.23 15.19
N THR A 332 21.57 16.26 15.47
CA THR A 332 20.92 16.09 16.77
C THR A 332 21.65 14.99 17.56
N GLU A 333 22.85 15.27 18.07
CA GLU A 333 23.67 14.29 18.81
C GLU A 333 23.12 13.91 20.20
N GLU A 334 22.05 14.53 20.68
CA GLU A 334 21.47 14.22 21.99
C GLU A 334 20.40 13.11 21.91
N GLY A 335 20.81 11.89 22.28
CA GLY A 335 19.89 10.86 22.78
C GLY A 335 19.74 9.59 21.96
N PHE A 336 20.80 9.09 21.33
CA PHE A 336 20.76 7.72 20.80
C PHE A 336 21.10 6.72 21.91
N GLY A 337 20.07 6.15 22.54
CA GLY A 337 20.19 5.09 23.53
C GLY A 337 20.67 3.77 22.91
N GLU A 338 21.11 2.85 23.78
CA GLU A 338 21.66 1.52 23.45
C GLU A 338 20.87 0.75 22.37
N PRO A 339 21.53 -0.15 21.61
CA PRO A 339 20.91 -0.94 20.56
C PRO A 339 19.68 -1.68 21.10
N VAL A 340 18.51 -1.39 20.50
CA VAL A 340 17.23 -1.99 20.88
C VAL A 340 17.29 -3.49 20.62
N THR A 341 17.47 -4.26 21.68
CA THR A 341 17.49 -5.74 21.71
C THR A 341 16.08 -6.33 21.78
N SER A 342 15.07 -5.61 21.30
CA SER A 342 13.66 -5.98 21.47
C SER A 342 12.91 -5.93 20.16
N THR A 343 12.06 -6.93 19.96
CA THR A 343 11.06 -7.13 18.90
C THR A 343 10.00 -6.02 18.79
N GLN A 344 10.22 -4.86 19.41
CA GLN A 344 9.35 -3.70 19.29
C GLN A 344 9.69 -2.92 18.03
N HIS A 345 8.66 -2.43 17.34
CA HIS A 345 8.80 -1.55 16.18
C HIS A 345 9.87 -0.48 16.45
N VAL A 346 10.96 -0.52 15.68
CA VAL A 346 12.04 0.46 15.77
C VAL A 346 11.48 1.79 15.28
N LEU A 347 11.24 2.71 16.21
CA LEU A 347 10.80 4.05 15.89
C LEU A 347 11.99 4.84 15.31
N PRO A 348 11.76 5.67 14.29
CA PRO A 348 12.81 6.53 13.77
C PRO A 348 13.33 7.49 14.86
N PRO A 349 14.60 7.94 14.77
CA PRO A 349 15.16 8.88 15.73
C PRO A 349 14.32 10.15 15.86
N ARG A 350 14.42 10.83 17.00
CA ARG A 350 13.61 12.02 17.30
C ARG A 350 13.78 13.07 16.21
N GLY A 351 12.71 13.34 15.47
CA GLY A 351 12.69 14.30 14.36
C GLY A 351 12.81 13.68 12.97
N ALA A 352 13.12 12.38 12.86
CA ALA A 352 13.15 11.67 11.58
C ALA A 352 11.85 10.92 11.29
N SER A 353 11.51 10.78 10.01
CA SER A 353 10.35 9.98 9.56
C SER A 353 10.73 8.53 9.25
N GLU A 354 9.73 7.63 9.20
CA GLU A 354 9.94 6.25 8.75
C GLU A 354 10.45 6.19 7.29
N ILE A 355 10.05 7.17 6.47
CA ILE A 355 10.51 7.31 5.08
C ILE A 355 12.00 7.63 5.04
N GLU A 356 12.45 8.59 5.85
CA GLU A 356 13.88 8.92 5.94
C GLU A 356 14.70 7.71 6.37
N MET A 357 14.21 6.93 7.33
CA MET A 357 14.86 5.68 7.72
C MET A 357 15.03 4.71 6.54
N LYS A 358 14.00 4.57 5.68
CA LYS A 358 14.02 3.69 4.51
C LYS A 358 14.90 4.20 3.36
N VAL A 359 15.14 5.52 3.27
CA VAL A 359 16.06 6.08 2.26
C VAL A 359 17.52 5.70 2.55
N TYR A 360 17.87 5.49 3.81
CA TYR A 360 19.24 5.12 4.22
C TYR A 360 19.49 3.61 4.30
N GLN A 361 18.44 2.81 4.36
CA GLN A 361 18.49 1.35 4.24
C GLN A 361 18.79 0.96 2.79
#